data_AF-A0AB39UE55-F1
#
_entry.id   AF-A0AB39UE55-F1
#
_cell.length_a   1.000
_cell.length_b   1.000
_cell.length_c   1.000
_cell.angle_alpha   90.00
_cell.angle_beta   90.00
_cell.angle_gamma   90.00
#
_symmetry.space_group_name_H-M   'P 1'
#
loop_
_entity.id
_entity.type
_entity.pdbx_description
1 polymer ?
#
loop_
_entity_poly.entity_id
_entity_poly.type
_entity_poly.pdbx_seq_one_letter_code
_entity_poly.pdbx_strand_id
1 'polypeptide(L)'
;MNQITHRQPIEFGAFPAQPHGALQAISQASSDGTYAPPCPCLALARHHIHQLLPIIATAQTRIAESQSALQGLQGLTWEGKAASQARQHAQRIIIHGQRCSRMLSEIQFRLSAWIR
;
A
#
# COMPACT_ATOMS: atom_id res chain seq x y z
N MET A 1 -26.42 29.54 -15.79
CA MET A 1 -26.42 29.91 -14.35
C MET A 1 -26.83 28.68 -13.57
N ASN A 2 -25.87 27.91 -13.06
CA ASN A 2 -26.12 26.66 -12.32
C ASN A 2 -25.77 26.85 -10.85
N GLN A 3 -26.73 26.50 -9.99
CA GLN A 3 -26.74 26.73 -8.56
C GLN A 3 -25.66 25.90 -7.85
N ILE A 4 -24.91 26.56 -6.98
CA ILE A 4 -23.94 25.96 -6.07
C ILE A 4 -24.72 25.41 -4.87
N THR A 5 -24.82 24.08 -4.76
CA THR A 5 -25.34 23.43 -3.55
C THR A 5 -24.33 23.61 -2.42
N HIS A 6 -24.64 24.51 -1.48
CA HIS A 6 -23.94 24.65 -0.21
C HIS A 6 -24.03 23.33 0.57
N ARG A 7 -22.92 22.58 0.64
CA ARG A 7 -22.72 21.54 1.66
C ARG A 7 -22.65 22.24 3.02
N GLN A 8 -23.54 21.88 3.92
CA GLN A 8 -23.49 22.32 5.31
C GLN A 8 -22.14 21.96 5.95
N PRO A 9 -21.57 22.83 6.80
CA PRO A 9 -20.44 22.46 7.62
C PRO A 9 -20.88 21.37 8.59
N ILE A 10 -20.14 20.27 8.63
CA ILE A 10 -20.28 19.26 9.67
C ILE A 10 -19.86 19.94 10.98
N GLU A 11 -20.81 20.20 11.86
CA GLU A 11 -20.51 20.64 13.22
C GLU A 11 -19.75 19.51 13.93
N PHE A 12 -18.43 19.68 14.07
CA PHE A 12 -17.67 18.92 15.04
C PHE A 12 -18.11 19.37 16.43
N GLY A 13 -19.11 18.67 16.97
CA GLY A 13 -19.49 18.77 18.36
C GLY A 13 -18.24 18.68 19.23
N ALA A 14 -18.09 19.66 20.12
CA ALA A 14 -16.95 19.87 20.98
C ALA A 14 -16.45 18.57 21.63
N PHE A 15 -15.17 18.25 21.44
CA PHE A 15 -14.47 17.29 22.28
C PHE A 15 -14.49 17.82 23.73
N PRO A 16 -15.05 17.11 24.72
CA PRO A 16 -14.75 17.45 26.10
C PRO A 16 -13.27 17.12 26.33
N ALA A 17 -12.49 18.16 26.58
CA ALA A 17 -11.11 18.08 26.98
C ALA A 17 -11.01 17.46 28.39
N GLN A 18 -11.00 16.12 28.47
CA GLN A 18 -10.57 15.41 29.67
C GLN A 18 -9.72 14.19 29.28
N PRO A 19 -8.40 14.37 29.06
CA PRO A 19 -7.50 13.27 28.67
C PRO A 19 -7.29 12.22 29.78
N HIS A 20 -7.73 12.47 31.02
CA HIS A 20 -7.46 11.59 32.16
C HIS A 20 -8.54 10.52 32.41
N GLY A 21 -9.80 10.78 32.03
CA GLY A 21 -10.89 9.82 32.24
C GLY A 21 -10.88 8.65 31.24
N ALA A 22 -10.52 8.92 29.98
CA ALA A 22 -10.45 7.89 28.94
C ALA A 22 -9.33 6.87 29.19
N LEU A 23 -8.18 7.32 29.73
CA LEU A 23 -7.06 6.43 30.08
C LEU A 23 -7.36 5.55 31.30
N GLN A 24 -8.13 6.04 32.27
CA GLN A 24 -8.55 5.23 33.42
C GLN A 24 -9.61 4.18 33.06
N ALA A 25 -10.55 4.49 32.16
CA ALA A 25 -11.54 3.52 31.69
C ALA A 25 -10.91 2.35 30.90
N ILE A 26 -9.85 2.62 30.14
CA ILE A 26 -9.09 1.57 29.43
C ILE A 26 -8.30 0.70 30.41
N SER A 27 -7.72 1.31 31.45
CA SER A 27 -6.94 0.61 32.48
C SER A 27 -7.80 -0.29 33.38
N GLN A 28 -9.03 0.11 33.70
CA GLN A 28 -9.97 -0.70 34.49
C GLN A 28 -10.61 -1.85 33.69
N ALA A 29 -10.82 -1.69 32.38
CA ALA A 29 -11.27 -2.80 31.53
C ALA A 29 -10.22 -3.93 31.42
N SER A 30 -8.93 -3.61 31.60
CA SER A 30 -7.83 -4.58 31.55
C SER A 30 -7.67 -5.45 32.81
N SER A 31 -8.33 -5.14 33.93
CA SER A 31 -8.27 -5.99 35.14
C SER A 31 -9.36 -7.07 35.21
N ASP A 32 -10.50 -6.88 34.53
CA ASP A 32 -11.65 -7.79 34.60
C ASP A 32 -11.76 -8.77 33.41
N GLY A 33 -10.66 -9.01 32.69
CA GLY A 33 -10.65 -9.95 31.56
C GLY A 33 -11.64 -9.59 30.44
N THR A 34 -12.07 -8.32 30.38
CA THR A 34 -13.05 -7.86 29.40
C THR A 34 -12.31 -7.47 28.12
N TYR A 35 -12.62 -8.16 27.03
CA TYR A 35 -12.03 -7.94 25.71
C TYR A 35 -12.22 -6.47 25.29
N ALA A 36 -11.17 -5.66 25.39
CA ALA A 36 -11.20 -4.28 24.93
C ALA A 36 -11.43 -4.27 23.41
N PRO A 37 -12.45 -3.56 22.90
CA PRO A 37 -12.67 -3.47 21.47
C PRO A 37 -11.44 -2.84 20.80
N PRO A 38 -11.01 -3.35 19.62
CA PRO A 38 -9.83 -2.81 18.96
C PRO A 38 -10.04 -1.31 18.68
N CYS A 39 -9.02 -0.47 18.95
CA CYS A 39 -9.08 0.95 18.66
C CYS A 39 -9.65 1.15 17.24
N PRO A 40 -10.68 2.00 17.06
CA PRO A 40 -11.24 2.27 15.72
C PRO A 40 -10.16 2.67 14.71
N CYS A 41 -9.11 3.35 15.19
CA CYS A 41 -7.92 3.70 14.43
C CYS A 41 -7.14 2.48 13.89
N LEU A 42 -6.95 1.45 14.72
CA LEU A 42 -6.27 0.21 14.35
C LEU A 42 -7.14 -0.65 13.42
N ALA A 43 -8.45 -0.69 13.65
CA ALA A 43 -9.38 -1.42 12.79
C ALA A 43 -9.42 -0.84 11.36
N LEU A 44 -9.47 0.49 11.24
CA LEU A 44 -9.42 1.18 9.95
C LEU A 44 -8.08 0.93 9.23
N ALA A 45 -6.97 1.03 9.94
CA ALA A 45 -5.65 0.73 9.38
C ALA A 45 -5.55 -0.73 8.89
N ARG A 46 -6.03 -1.72 9.66
CA ARG A 46 -6.11 -3.13 9.23
C ARG A 46 -6.94 -3.30 7.97
N HIS A 47 -8.11 -2.66 7.90
CA HIS A 47 -8.95 -2.70 6.72
C HIS A 47 -8.22 -2.17 5.48
N HIS A 48 -7.56 -1.00 5.58
CA HIS A 48 -6.79 -0.44 4.47
C HIS A 48 -5.64 -1.36 4.03
N ILE A 49 -4.93 -2.00 4.96
CA ILE A 49 -3.83 -2.89 4.59
C ILE A 49 -4.35 -4.14 3.87
N HIS A 50 -5.48 -4.71 4.31
CA HIS A 50 -6.12 -5.81 3.59
C HIS A 50 -6.51 -5.43 2.14
N GLN A 51 -6.90 -4.18 1.90
CA GLN A 51 -7.16 -3.67 0.55
C GLN A 51 -5.88 -3.44 -0.27
N LEU A 52 -4.77 -3.09 0.36
CA LEU A 52 -3.49 -2.82 -0.32
C LEU A 52 -2.73 -4.08 -0.72
N LEU A 53 -2.77 -5.15 0.08
CA LEU A 53 -2.08 -6.41 -0.20
C LEU A 53 -2.36 -6.99 -1.61
N PRO A 54 -3.62 -7.10 -2.10
CA PRO A 54 -3.88 -7.62 -3.44
C PRO A 54 -3.39 -6.69 -4.56
N ILE A 55 -3.35 -5.37 -4.32
CA ILE A 55 -2.81 -4.40 -5.28
C ILE A 55 -1.30 -4.60 -5.41
N ILE A 56 -0.60 -4.80 -4.29
CA ILE A 56 0.85 -5.06 -4.28
C ILE A 56 1.17 -6.37 -5.02
N ALA A 57 0.40 -7.44 -4.75
CA ALA A 57 0.57 -8.72 -5.44
C ALA A 57 0.37 -8.57 -6.95
N THR A 58 -0.69 -7.88 -7.38
CA THR A 58 -0.95 -7.61 -8.80
C THR A 58 0.20 -6.82 -9.44
N ALA A 59 0.71 -5.79 -8.75
CA ALA A 59 1.83 -5.00 -9.24
C ALA A 59 3.11 -5.84 -9.41
N GLN A 60 3.41 -6.74 -8.47
CA GLN A 60 4.54 -7.66 -8.58
C GLN A 60 4.39 -8.58 -9.80
N THR A 61 3.22 -9.16 -10.03
CA THR A 61 2.94 -10.00 -11.21
C THR A 61 3.14 -9.22 -12.50
N ARG A 62 2.61 -8.00 -12.60
CA ARG A 62 2.78 -7.14 -13.80
C ARG A 62 4.24 -6.79 -14.07
N ILE A 63 5.02 -6.50 -13.03
CA ILE A 63 6.45 -6.24 -13.17
C ILE A 63 7.18 -7.49 -13.68
N ALA A 64 6.86 -8.67 -13.17
CA ALA A 64 7.47 -9.92 -13.61
C ALA A 64 7.12 -10.23 -15.08
N GLU A 65 5.86 -10.05 -15.48
CA GLU A 65 5.41 -10.18 -16.87
C GLU A 65 6.19 -9.24 -17.81
N SER A 66 6.30 -7.95 -17.45
CA SER A 66 7.06 -6.98 -18.23
C SER A 66 8.55 -7.35 -18.33
N GLN A 67 9.17 -7.85 -17.26
CA GLN A 67 10.56 -8.29 -17.29
C GLN A 67 10.76 -9.49 -18.21
N SER A 68 9.87 -10.47 -18.15
CA SER A 68 9.90 -11.64 -19.04
C SER A 68 9.75 -11.24 -20.51
N ALA A 69 8.81 -10.34 -20.82
CA ALA A 69 8.63 -9.81 -22.17
C ALA A 69 9.90 -9.09 -22.69
N LEU A 70 10.55 -8.28 -21.85
CA LEU A 70 11.77 -7.56 -22.20
C LEU A 70 12.99 -8.47 -22.33
N GLN A 71 13.04 -9.59 -21.60
CA GLN A 71 14.07 -10.62 -21.79
C GLN A 71 13.95 -11.27 -23.17
N GLY A 72 12.75 -11.43 -23.71
CA GLY A 72 12.52 -11.91 -25.07
C GLY A 72 13.24 -11.07 -26.14
N LEU A 73 13.40 -9.77 -25.92
CA LEU A 73 14.14 -8.87 -26.83
C LEU A 73 15.64 -9.20 -26.91
N GLN A 74 16.20 -9.87 -25.90
CA GLN A 74 17.61 -10.29 -25.91
C GLN A 74 17.84 -11.48 -26.86
N GLY A 75 16.82 -12.33 -27.07
CA GLY A 75 16.88 -13.50 -27.94
C GLY A 75 16.59 -13.21 -29.42
N LEU A 76 16.18 -11.98 -29.78
CA LEU A 76 15.90 -11.62 -31.18
C LEU A 76 17.22 -11.45 -31.96
N THR A 77 17.28 -12.04 -33.16
CA THR A 77 18.46 -12.06 -34.05
C THR A 77 18.67 -10.78 -34.87
N TRP A 78 17.83 -9.76 -34.68
CA TRP A 78 17.97 -8.47 -35.37
C TRP A 78 19.25 -7.73 -34.95
N GLU A 79 19.99 -7.21 -35.93
CA GLU A 79 21.26 -6.51 -35.73
C GLU A 79 21.19 -5.01 -36.08
N GLY A 80 22.21 -4.26 -35.64
CA GLY A 80 22.37 -2.83 -35.92
C GLY A 80 22.17 -1.92 -34.70
N LYS A 81 22.41 -0.62 -34.91
CA LYS A 81 22.41 0.40 -33.85
C LYS A 81 21.07 0.47 -33.10
N ALA A 82 19.96 0.38 -33.82
CA ALA A 82 18.62 0.38 -33.23
C ALA A 82 18.38 -0.87 -32.35
N ALA A 83 18.88 -2.05 -32.75
CA ALA A 83 18.77 -3.29 -31.97
C ALA A 83 19.55 -3.17 -30.66
N SER A 84 20.79 -2.67 -30.75
CA SER A 84 21.65 -2.45 -29.59
C SER A 84 21.02 -1.45 -28.60
N GLN A 85 20.48 -0.34 -29.11
CA GLN A 85 19.79 0.66 -28.27
C GLN A 85 18.54 0.08 -27.62
N ALA A 86 17.73 -0.71 -28.34
CA ALA A 86 16.55 -1.36 -27.80
C ALA A 86 16.91 -2.34 -26.66
N ARG A 87 17.93 -3.19 -26.84
CA ARG A 87 18.42 -4.12 -25.80
C ARG A 87 18.95 -3.37 -24.58
N GLN A 88 19.73 -2.31 -24.79
CA GLN A 88 20.25 -1.49 -23.69
C GLN A 88 19.12 -0.78 -22.92
N HIS A 89 18.08 -0.30 -23.63
CA HIS A 89 16.92 0.30 -22.99
C HIS A 89 16.10 -0.74 -22.22
N ALA A 90 15.85 -1.91 -22.81
CA ALA A 90 15.18 -3.04 -22.15
C ALA A 90 15.92 -3.48 -20.88
N GLN A 91 17.26 -3.58 -20.92
CA GLN A 91 18.08 -3.89 -19.75
C GLN A 91 17.91 -2.86 -18.63
N ARG A 92 17.91 -1.56 -18.96
CA ARG A 92 17.64 -0.51 -17.96
C ARG A 92 16.28 -0.67 -17.32
N ILE A 93 15.23 -0.92 -18.12
CA ILE A 93 13.87 -1.13 -17.59
C ILE A 93 13.83 -2.37 -16.69
N ILE A 94 14.49 -3.48 -17.07
CA ILE A 94 14.56 -4.69 -16.25
C ILE A 94 15.19 -4.39 -14.88
N ILE A 95 16.32 -3.67 -14.84
CA ILE A 95 16.99 -3.28 -13.60
C ILE A 95 16.07 -2.43 -12.72
N HIS A 96 15.39 -1.43 -13.31
CA HIS A 96 14.41 -0.62 -12.59
C HIS A 96 13.26 -1.48 -12.05
N GLY A 97 12.72 -2.41 -12.85
CA GLY A 97 11.70 -3.36 -12.42
C GLY A 97 12.15 -4.23 -11.26
N GLN A 98 13.41 -4.68 -11.23
CA GLN A 98 13.96 -5.48 -10.13
C GLN A 98 14.04 -4.69 -8.83
N ARG A 99 14.32 -3.38 -8.92
CA ARG A 99 14.31 -2.48 -7.76
C ARG A 99 12.88 -2.27 -7.26
N CYS A 100 11.92 -2.03 -8.15
CA CYS A 100 10.51 -1.89 -7.80
C CYS A 100 9.96 -3.17 -7.14
N SER A 101 10.25 -4.34 -7.70
CA SER A 101 9.83 -5.62 -7.14
C SER A 101 10.36 -5.82 -5.71
N ARG A 102 11.65 -5.51 -5.46
CA ARG A 102 12.22 -5.55 -4.10
C ARG A 102 11.52 -4.62 -3.11
N MET A 103 11.24 -3.38 -3.51
CA MET A 103 10.51 -2.44 -2.64
C MET A 103 9.10 -2.92 -2.35
N LEU A 104 8.39 -3.47 -3.34
CA LEU A 104 7.05 -4.03 -3.14
C LEU A 104 7.05 -5.22 -2.21
N SER A 105 8.04 -6.12 -2.33
CA SER A 105 8.19 -7.26 -1.40
C SER A 105 8.46 -6.80 0.04
N GLU A 106 9.27 -5.76 0.22
CA GLU A 106 9.53 -5.18 1.55
C GLU A 106 8.25 -4.56 2.15
N ILE A 107 7.48 -3.81 1.34
CA ILE A 107 6.20 -3.24 1.77
C ILE A 107 5.24 -4.37 2.14
N GLN A 108 5.09 -5.38 1.29
CA GLN A 108 4.23 -6.53 1.53
C GLN A 108 4.61 -7.25 2.83
N PHE A 109 5.90 -7.46 3.07
CA PHE A 109 6.42 -8.07 4.29
C PHE A 109 6.02 -7.26 5.53
N ARG A 110 6.29 -5.94 5.54
CA ARG A 110 5.94 -5.05 6.65
C ARG A 110 4.44 -5.01 6.92
N LEU A 111 3.64 -4.89 5.87
CA LEU A 111 2.18 -4.87 5.96
C LEU A 111 1.62 -6.18 6.48
N SER A 112 2.16 -7.31 6.03
CA SER A 112 1.75 -8.64 6.49
C SER A 112 2.15 -8.89 7.94
N ALA A 113 3.34 -8.42 8.35
CA ALA A 113 3.82 -8.53 9.73
C ALA A 113 2.98 -7.69 10.70
N TRP A 114 2.46 -6.54 10.25
CA TRP A 114 1.61 -5.68 11.08
C TRP A 114 0.18 -6.21 11.26
N ILE A 115 -0.34 -6.97 10.29
CA ILE A 115 -1.66 -7.60 10.42
C ILE A 115 -1.65 -8.78 11.40
N ARG A 116 -0.55 -9.55 11.45
CA ARG A 116 -0.37 -10.69 12.37
C ARG A 116 -0.31 -10.22 13.82
#